data_AF-A0ABD6F1H4-F1
#
_entry.id   AF-A0ABD6F1H4-F1
#
_cell.length_a   1.000
_cell.length_b   1.000
_cell.length_c   1.000
_cell.angle_alpha   90.00
_cell.angle_beta   90.00
_cell.angle_gamma   90.00
#
_symmetry.space_group_name_H-M   'P 1'
#
loop_
_entity.id
_entity.type
_entity.pdbx_description
1 polymer ?
#
loop_
_entity_poly.entity_id
_entity_poly.type
_entity_poly.pdbx_seq_one_letter_code
_entity_poly.pdbx_strand_id
1 'polypeptide(L)'
;QTLLTISVTEDELLGIGGENVEGFYAAMKYFQSLDNPNNRKFVEAFKAKYGPKSVIGDVTQAAYLGPWLWKAAVERAGSFDVDKVVAASPGIELKTAPEGYVKVHENHHLWSKTRIGVAQKDGQFKVIWESDLIEPNPFPKGYL
;
A
#
# COMPACT_ATOMS: atom_id res chain seq x y z
N GLN A 1 -21.75 -3.00 15.89
CA GLN A 1 -20.85 -1.92 16.34
C GLN A 1 -20.32 -1.21 15.10
N THR A 2 -20.04 0.09 15.17
CA THR A 2 -19.35 0.81 14.10
C THR A 2 -17.89 0.97 14.50
N LEU A 3 -16.97 0.50 13.67
CA LEU A 3 -15.53 0.53 13.93
C LEU A 3 -14.77 0.95 12.66
N LEU A 4 -13.74 1.76 12.84
CA LEU A 4 -12.75 2.07 11.82
C LEU A 4 -11.37 1.69 12.34
N THR A 5 -10.59 0.98 11.52
CA THR A 5 -9.21 0.56 11.82
C THR A 5 -8.21 1.16 10.82
N ILE A 6 -7.00 1.39 11.32
CA ILE A 6 -5.82 1.77 10.52
C ILE A 6 -4.75 0.67 10.54
N SER A 7 -5.07 -0.51 11.09
CA SER A 7 -4.09 -1.58 11.32
C SER A 7 -4.55 -2.98 10.93
N VAL A 8 -5.84 -3.20 10.67
CA VAL A 8 -6.38 -4.51 10.29
C VAL A 8 -6.56 -4.55 8.78
N THR A 9 -5.86 -5.47 8.13
CA THR A 9 -5.88 -5.71 6.69
C THR A 9 -6.41 -7.10 6.37
N GLU A 10 -6.45 -7.47 5.09
CA GLU A 10 -6.86 -8.80 4.62
C GLU A 10 -6.08 -9.93 5.31
N ASP A 11 -4.81 -9.71 5.66
CA ASP A 11 -3.95 -10.68 6.36
C ASP A 11 -4.52 -11.04 7.75
N GLU A 12 -4.92 -10.04 8.55
CA GLU A 12 -5.53 -10.26 9.86
C GLU A 12 -6.94 -10.87 9.75
N LEU A 13 -7.68 -10.56 8.68
CA LEU A 13 -9.03 -11.11 8.47
C LEU A 13 -9.04 -12.63 8.28
N LEU A 14 -7.93 -13.23 7.85
CA LEU A 14 -7.79 -14.70 7.82
C LEU A 14 -7.93 -15.34 9.20
N GLY A 15 -7.45 -14.66 10.26
CA GLY A 15 -7.54 -15.14 11.63
C GLY A 15 -8.83 -14.71 12.34
N ILE A 16 -9.29 -13.48 12.07
CA ILE A 16 -10.49 -12.92 12.71
C ILE A 16 -11.77 -13.57 12.17
N GLY A 17 -11.81 -13.93 10.88
CA GLY A 17 -13.03 -14.37 10.19
C GLY A 17 -13.83 -13.16 9.69
N GLY A 18 -14.19 -13.18 8.40
CA GLY A 18 -14.88 -12.06 7.74
C GLY A 18 -16.26 -11.77 8.32
N GLU A 19 -16.95 -12.78 8.84
CA GLU A 19 -18.23 -12.66 9.52
C GLU A 19 -18.17 -11.83 10.81
N ASN A 20 -17.00 -11.76 11.46
CA ASN A 20 -16.83 -11.01 12.70
C ASN A 20 -16.53 -9.53 12.47
N VAL A 21 -16.21 -9.14 11.23
CA VAL A 21 -15.83 -7.76 10.86
C VAL A 21 -16.71 -7.17 9.78
N GLU A 22 -17.70 -7.90 9.26
CA GLU A 22 -18.57 -7.40 8.19
C GLU A 22 -19.15 -6.02 8.53
N GLY A 23 -18.98 -5.08 7.61
CA GLY A 23 -19.46 -3.70 7.78
C GLY A 23 -18.52 -2.79 8.58
N PHE A 24 -17.41 -3.30 9.12
CA PHE A 24 -16.35 -2.45 9.70
C PHE A 24 -15.56 -1.78 8.59
N TYR A 25 -14.97 -0.63 8.93
CA TYR A 25 -14.21 0.19 8.01
C TYR A 25 -12.71 0.02 8.24
N ALA A 26 -11.93 0.08 7.17
CA ALA A 26 -10.49 0.22 7.22
C ALA A 26 -10.05 1.45 6.41
N ALA A 27 -9.06 2.18 6.93
CA ALA A 27 -8.42 3.29 6.24
C ALA A 27 -6.97 2.93 5.94
N MET A 28 -6.66 2.69 4.66
CA MET A 28 -5.36 2.17 4.21
C MET A 28 -4.92 2.88 2.93
N LYS A 29 -3.66 2.70 2.53
CA LYS A 29 -3.20 3.14 1.20
C LYS A 29 -3.47 2.07 0.14
N TYR A 30 -3.62 0.81 0.48
CA TYR A 30 -3.85 -0.30 -0.45
C TYR A 30 -4.91 -1.27 0.07
N PHE A 31 -5.66 -1.84 -0.88
CA PHE A 31 -6.52 -3.01 -0.66
C PHE A 31 -6.31 -3.98 -1.82
N GLN A 32 -6.37 -5.28 -1.54
CA GLN A 32 -6.26 -6.30 -2.59
C GLN A 32 -7.33 -6.15 -3.67
N SER A 33 -8.49 -5.59 -3.30
CA SER A 33 -9.64 -5.38 -4.19
C SER A 33 -9.52 -4.20 -5.16
N LEU A 34 -8.39 -3.48 -5.17
CA LEU A 34 -8.21 -2.34 -6.08
C LEU A 34 -8.37 -2.73 -7.54
N ASP A 35 -9.24 -2.02 -8.25
CA ASP A 35 -9.53 -2.28 -9.66
C ASP A 35 -8.56 -1.51 -10.56
N ASN A 36 -7.34 -2.04 -10.69
CA ASN A 36 -6.40 -1.54 -11.68
C ASN A 36 -5.54 -2.67 -12.29
N PRO A 37 -4.98 -2.48 -13.50
CA PRO A 37 -4.22 -3.51 -14.19
C PRO A 37 -2.95 -3.97 -13.46
N ASN A 38 -2.27 -3.08 -12.73
CA ASN A 38 -1.05 -3.43 -11.98
C ASN A 38 -1.41 -4.35 -10.82
N ASN A 39 -2.47 -4.00 -10.09
CA ASN A 39 -2.95 -4.79 -8.96
C ASN A 39 -3.41 -6.18 -9.38
N ARG A 40 -4.22 -6.29 -10.44
CA ARG A 40 -4.67 -7.60 -10.96
C ARG A 40 -3.50 -8.54 -11.25
N LYS A 41 -2.48 -8.04 -11.96
CA LYS A 41 -1.25 -8.81 -12.26
C LYS A 41 -0.51 -9.21 -10.99
N PHE A 42 -0.41 -8.30 -10.02
CA PHE A 42 0.25 -8.57 -8.75
C PHE A 42 -0.49 -9.64 -7.94
N VAL A 43 -1.81 -9.53 -7.80
CA VAL A 43 -2.66 -10.51 -7.09
C VAL A 43 -2.59 -11.88 -7.76
N GLU A 44 -2.65 -11.94 -9.08
CA GLU A 44 -2.52 -13.20 -9.84
C GLU A 44 -1.16 -13.86 -9.58
N ALA A 45 -0.06 -13.10 -9.72
CA ALA A 45 1.29 -13.61 -9.49
C ALA A 45 1.50 -14.05 -8.04
N PHE A 46 0.97 -13.29 -7.07
CA PHE A 46 1.07 -13.61 -5.66
C PHE A 46 0.33 -14.91 -5.33
N LYS A 47 -0.91 -15.06 -5.79
CA LYS A 47 -1.71 -16.29 -5.60
C LYS A 47 -1.12 -17.49 -6.33
N ALA A 48 -0.52 -17.30 -7.50
CA ALA A 48 0.19 -18.37 -8.20
C ALA A 48 1.40 -18.88 -7.38
N LYS A 49 2.08 -17.99 -6.65
CA LYS A 49 3.26 -18.34 -5.86
C LYS A 49 2.93 -18.87 -4.46
N TYR A 50 1.94 -18.28 -3.78
CA TYR A 50 1.65 -18.52 -2.36
C TYR A 50 0.32 -19.26 -2.14
N GLY A 51 -0.41 -19.57 -3.20
CA GLY A 51 -1.65 -20.35 -3.20
C GLY A 51 -2.90 -19.50 -3.41
N PRO A 52 -4.00 -20.08 -3.92
CA PRO A 52 -5.20 -19.33 -4.32
C PRO A 52 -5.93 -18.61 -3.17
N LYS A 53 -5.70 -19.06 -1.93
CA LYS A 53 -6.28 -18.49 -0.70
C LYS A 53 -5.39 -17.45 -0.04
N SER A 54 -4.17 -17.23 -0.53
CA SER A 54 -3.30 -16.19 0.03
C SER A 54 -3.91 -14.81 -0.24
N VAL A 55 -3.77 -13.92 0.74
CA VAL A 55 -4.25 -12.54 0.67
C VAL A 55 -3.08 -11.56 0.72
N ILE A 56 -3.37 -10.29 0.43
CA ILE A 56 -2.38 -9.22 0.40
C ILE A 56 -2.98 -8.03 1.14
N GLY A 57 -2.49 -7.77 2.35
CA GLY A 57 -2.76 -6.54 3.07
C GLY A 57 -1.89 -5.37 2.62
N ASP A 58 -2.20 -4.20 3.17
CA ASP A 58 -1.47 -2.94 2.94
C ASP A 58 0.04 -3.06 3.19
N VAL A 59 0.41 -3.66 4.33
CA VAL A 59 1.81 -3.84 4.74
C VAL A 59 2.55 -4.77 3.80
N THR A 60 1.91 -5.86 3.37
CA THR A 60 2.46 -6.81 2.40
C THR A 60 2.74 -6.13 1.05
N GLN A 61 1.81 -5.29 0.58
CA GLN A 61 2.03 -4.52 -0.65
C GLN A 61 3.14 -3.46 -0.48
N ALA A 62 3.20 -2.77 0.66
CA ALA A 62 4.24 -1.78 0.94
C ALA A 62 5.65 -2.44 0.97
N ALA A 63 5.76 -3.62 1.58
CA ALA A 63 7.01 -4.40 1.59
C ALA A 63 7.41 -4.85 0.18
N TYR A 64 6.45 -5.22 -0.67
CA TYR A 64 6.71 -5.53 -2.07
C TYR A 64 7.21 -4.31 -2.86
N LEU A 65 6.70 -3.12 -2.57
CA LEU A 65 7.07 -1.88 -3.27
C LEU A 65 8.50 -1.40 -2.95
N GLY A 66 8.95 -1.54 -1.70
CA GLY A 66 10.24 -1.03 -1.23
C GLY A 66 11.44 -1.37 -2.12
N PRO A 67 11.67 -2.64 -2.49
CA PRO A 67 12.76 -3.04 -3.37
C PRO A 67 12.73 -2.38 -4.76
N TRP A 68 11.55 -2.07 -5.30
CA TRP A 68 11.43 -1.40 -6.61
C TRP A 68 11.82 0.07 -6.52
N LEU A 69 11.46 0.75 -5.43
CA LEU A 69 11.90 2.12 -5.16
C LEU A 69 13.41 2.18 -4.94
N TRP A 70 13.95 1.25 -4.16
CA TRP A 70 15.39 1.13 -3.95
C TRP A 70 16.14 0.87 -5.26
N LYS A 71 15.65 -0.07 -6.09
CA LYS A 71 16.20 -0.34 -7.42
C LYS A 71 16.24 0.93 -8.27
N ALA A 72 15.13 1.67 -8.34
CA ALA A 72 15.07 2.91 -9.11
C ALA A 72 16.06 3.97 -8.59
N ALA A 73 16.28 4.03 -7.27
CA ALA A 73 17.27 4.92 -6.66
C ALA A 73 18.71 4.53 -7.01
N VAL A 74 19.03 3.23 -6.95
CA VAL A 74 20.32 2.68 -7.38
C VAL A 74 20.59 2.97 -8.86
N GLU A 75 19.61 2.72 -9.73
CA GLU A 75 19.74 2.98 -11.17
C GLU A 75 19.96 4.46 -11.45
N ARG A 76 19.25 5.35 -10.75
CA ARG A 76 19.43 6.80 -10.87
C ARG A 76 20.77 7.28 -10.32
N ALA A 77 21.23 6.71 -9.21
CA ALA A 77 22.53 7.04 -8.60
C ALA A 77 23.72 6.48 -9.39
N GLY A 78 23.50 5.46 -10.22
CA GLY A 78 24.56 4.69 -10.87
C GLY A 78 25.50 4.02 -9.85
N SER A 79 24.99 3.69 -8.66
CA SER A 79 25.80 3.29 -7.51
C SER A 79 24.97 2.52 -6.47
N PHE A 80 25.63 1.64 -5.73
CA PHE A 80 25.08 0.99 -4.52
C PHE A 80 25.51 1.67 -3.22
N ASP A 81 26.35 2.70 -3.31
CA ASP A 81 26.74 3.53 -2.16
C ASP A 81 25.51 4.17 -1.50
N VAL A 82 25.37 3.99 -0.19
CA VAL A 82 24.14 4.35 0.56
C VAL A 82 23.84 5.84 0.44
N ASP A 83 24.84 6.71 0.63
CA ASP A 83 24.62 8.16 0.62
C ASP A 83 24.20 8.63 -0.77
N LYS A 84 24.81 8.09 -1.83
CA LYS A 84 24.41 8.37 -3.22
C LYS A 84 23.00 7.89 -3.52
N VAL A 85 22.62 6.71 -3.05
CA VAL A 85 21.26 6.15 -3.25
C VAL A 85 20.21 6.97 -2.52
N VAL A 86 20.48 7.35 -1.26
CA VAL A 86 19.59 8.21 -0.47
C VAL A 86 19.41 9.56 -1.15
N ALA A 87 20.51 10.21 -1.56
CA ALA A 87 20.47 11.50 -2.25
C ALA A 87 19.72 11.43 -3.61
N ALA A 88 19.74 10.28 -4.29
CA ALA A 88 19.02 10.08 -5.55
C ALA A 88 17.53 9.75 -5.37
N SER A 89 17.10 9.36 -4.16
CA SER A 89 15.75 8.84 -3.90
C SER A 89 14.60 9.86 -4.06
N PRO A 90 14.73 11.15 -3.69
CA PRO A 90 13.66 12.12 -3.88
C PRO A 90 13.20 12.23 -5.35
N GLY A 91 11.90 12.36 -5.57
CA GLY A 91 11.32 12.48 -6.91
C GLY A 91 11.40 11.20 -7.74
N ILE A 92 11.71 10.04 -7.18
CA ILE A 92 11.44 8.75 -7.83
C ILE A 92 9.95 8.58 -8.00
N GLU A 93 9.53 8.17 -9.19
CA GLU A 93 8.13 7.93 -9.52
C GLU A 93 7.98 6.54 -10.13
N LEU A 94 6.98 5.78 -9.65
CA LEU A 94 6.60 4.50 -10.24
C LEU A 94 5.12 4.56 -10.63
N LYS A 95 4.82 4.23 -11.89
CA LYS A 95 3.43 4.10 -12.41
C LYS A 95 2.93 2.66 -12.39
N THR A 96 3.78 1.74 -11.97
CA THR A 96 3.59 0.29 -12.08
C THR A 96 3.37 -0.39 -10.72
N ALA A 97 3.30 0.37 -9.61
CA ALA A 97 3.03 -0.20 -8.31
C ALA A 97 1.60 -0.78 -8.25
N PRO A 98 1.35 -1.81 -7.43
CA PRO A 98 0.01 -2.38 -7.27
C PRO A 98 -1.04 -1.34 -6.83
N GLU A 99 -0.65 -0.39 -5.97
CA GLU A 99 -1.52 0.70 -5.52
C GLU A 99 -1.71 1.83 -6.56
N GLY A 100 -1.01 1.77 -7.69
CA GLY A 100 -1.05 2.74 -8.78
C GLY A 100 0.22 3.59 -8.85
N TYR A 101 0.02 4.90 -9.01
CA TYR A 101 1.12 5.87 -9.04
C TYR A 101 1.65 6.13 -7.63
N VAL A 102 2.96 6.10 -7.48
CA VAL A 102 3.67 6.49 -6.25
C VAL A 102 4.83 7.42 -6.56
N LYS A 103 5.13 8.33 -5.63
CA LYS A 103 6.25 9.26 -5.73
C LYS A 103 6.95 9.39 -4.38
N VAL A 104 8.28 9.36 -4.39
CA VAL A 104 9.09 9.66 -3.21
C VAL A 104 9.20 11.17 -3.05
N HIS A 105 8.82 11.68 -1.89
CA HIS A 105 8.93 13.08 -1.51
C HIS A 105 10.35 13.40 -1.00
N GLU A 106 10.71 14.69 -0.91
CA GLU A 106 12.00 15.17 -0.41
C GLU A 106 12.29 14.73 1.03
N ASN A 107 11.26 14.49 1.84
CA ASN A 107 11.41 13.94 3.19
C ASN A 107 11.46 12.39 3.23
N HIS A 108 11.72 11.75 2.09
CA HIS A 108 11.79 10.30 1.88
C HIS A 108 10.50 9.50 2.18
N HIS A 109 9.37 10.16 2.42
CA HIS A 109 8.06 9.49 2.51
C HIS A 109 7.38 9.44 1.13
N LEU A 110 6.34 8.61 1.02
CA LEU A 110 5.58 8.48 -0.23
C LEU A 110 4.40 9.44 -0.29
N TRP A 111 4.27 10.12 -1.42
CA TRP A 111 2.97 10.63 -1.87
C TRP A 111 2.02 9.45 -2.02
N SER A 112 0.89 9.51 -1.32
CA SER A 112 0.00 8.37 -1.18
C SER A 112 -1.46 8.80 -1.33
N LYS A 113 -2.30 7.89 -1.77
CA LYS A 113 -3.75 8.04 -1.67
C LYS A 113 -4.23 7.32 -0.41
N THR A 114 -5.20 7.90 0.28
CA THR A 114 -5.92 7.23 1.36
C THR A 114 -7.20 6.65 0.79
N ARG A 115 -7.55 5.43 1.24
CA ARG A 115 -8.71 4.70 0.79
C ARG A 115 -9.50 4.19 1.98
N ILE A 116 -10.83 4.27 1.89
CA ILE A 116 -11.72 3.69 2.88
C ILE A 116 -12.34 2.43 2.28
N GLY A 117 -12.11 1.30 2.95
CA GLY A 117 -12.68 0.00 2.61
C GLY A 117 -13.73 -0.42 3.65
N VAL A 118 -14.78 -1.11 3.20
CA VAL A 118 -15.75 -1.79 4.07
C VAL A 118 -15.51 -3.28 4.01
N ALA A 119 -15.23 -3.89 5.15
CA ALA A 119 -15.00 -5.33 5.28
C ALA A 119 -16.25 -6.12 4.84
N GLN A 120 -16.01 -7.18 4.08
CA GLN A 120 -16.99 -8.11 3.55
C GLN A 120 -16.86 -9.47 4.24
N LYS A 121 -17.92 -10.29 4.20
CA LYS A 121 -17.92 -11.64 4.82
C LYS A 121 -16.84 -12.58 4.27
N ASP A 122 -16.35 -12.36 3.06
CA ASP A 122 -15.33 -13.17 2.41
C ASP A 122 -13.89 -12.82 2.84
N GLY A 123 -13.74 -11.90 3.81
CA GLY A 123 -12.42 -11.46 4.29
C GLY A 123 -11.73 -10.48 3.32
N GLN A 124 -12.48 -9.85 2.42
CA GLN A 124 -11.98 -8.76 1.58
C GLN A 124 -12.60 -7.41 1.98
N PHE A 125 -12.00 -6.33 1.50
CA PHE A 125 -12.54 -4.99 1.64
C PHE A 125 -13.13 -4.50 0.32
N LYS A 126 -14.32 -3.92 0.35
CA LYS A 126 -14.86 -3.13 -0.76
C LYS A 126 -14.42 -1.68 -0.58
N VAL A 127 -13.62 -1.15 -1.49
CA VAL A 127 -13.27 0.28 -1.48
C VAL A 127 -14.52 1.11 -1.78
N ILE A 128 -14.86 2.05 -0.89
CA ILE A 128 -16.03 2.93 -1.01
C ILE A 128 -15.65 4.40 -1.19
N TRP A 129 -14.39 4.75 -0.94
CA TRP A 129 -13.88 6.10 -1.10
C TRP A 129 -12.36 6.06 -1.32
N GLU A 130 -11.86 7.01 -2.11
CA GLU A 130 -10.44 7.24 -2.37
C GLU A 130 -10.19 8.76 -2.40
N SER A 131 -9.07 9.19 -1.83
CA SER A 131 -8.61 10.58 -1.88
C SER A 131 -7.88 10.91 -3.18
N ASP A 132 -7.72 12.20 -3.44
CA ASP A 132 -6.62 12.67 -4.29
C ASP A 132 -5.25 12.30 -3.69
N LEU A 133 -4.18 12.53 -4.44
CA LEU A 133 -2.82 12.26 -3.96
C LEU A 133 -2.46 13.22 -2.82
N ILE A 134 -2.04 12.68 -1.69
CA ILE A 134 -1.72 13.43 -0.46
C ILE A 134 -0.20 13.60 -0.34
N GLU A 135 0.23 14.83 -0.08
CA GLU A 135 1.61 15.16 0.26
C GLU A 135 1.95 14.61 1.65
N PRO A 136 3.04 13.84 1.81
CA PRO A 136 3.38 13.28 3.11
C PRO A 136 3.94 14.37 4.03
N ASN A 137 3.23 14.63 5.13
CA ASN A 137 3.64 15.54 6.19
C ASN A 137 3.78 14.78 7.52
N PRO A 138 4.92 14.10 7.76
CA PRO A 138 5.13 13.30 8.97
C PRO A 138 5.24 14.15 10.25
N PHE A 139 5.51 15.46 10.12
CA PHE A 139 5.64 16.39 11.25
C PHE A 139 4.78 17.64 11.03
N PRO A 140 3.43 17.51 11.08
CA PRO A 140 2.54 18.63 10.85
C PRO A 140 2.71 19.69 11.94
N LYS A 141 2.66 20.97 11.55
CA LYS A 141 2.75 22.10 12.48
C LYS A 141 1.62 22.02 13.51
N GLY A 142 1.96 22.15 14.79
CA GLY A 142 1.00 22.12 15.90
C GLY A 142 0.69 20.72 16.44
N TYR A 143 1.47 19.70 16.07
CA TYR A 143 1.29 18.31 16.50
C TYR A 143 2.46 17.76 17.36
N LEU A 144 3.29 18.64 17.92
CA LEU A 144 4.34 18.37 18.90
C LEU A 144 4.26 19.38 20.05
#